data_AF-C5BYJ8-F1
#
_entry.id   AF-C5BYJ8-F1
#
_cell.length_a   1.000
_cell.length_b   1.000
_cell.length_c   1.000
_cell.angle_alpha   90.00
_cell.angle_beta   90.00
_cell.angle_gamma   90.00
#
_symmetry.space_group_name_H-M   'P 1'
#
loop_
_entity.id
_entity.type
_entity.pdbx_description
1 polymer ?
#
loop_
_entity_poly.entity_id
_entity_poly.type
_entity_poly.pdbx_seq_one_letter_code
_entity_poly.pdbx_strand_id
1 'polypeptide(L)'
;MTDTLTTALTAPEVRPAVVADIAALVDSEVSGLGGISGIAIKGAYAAAKKRSSTAVSRGIDSELDTILGVLQPHWDAYRANGGASFGAYLQAHDGVADEILSVAEAQAKARGAEKMYGPFAGQARKILVGALPGLGDIVEKHAA
;
A
#
# COMPACT_ATOMS: atom_id res chain seq x y z
N MET A 1 -18.99 -3.60 -15.00
CA MET A 1 -19.29 -2.92 -13.71
C MET A 1 -18.10 -3.16 -12.80
N THR A 2 -16.99 -2.47 -13.06
CA THR A 2 -15.65 -2.81 -12.54
C THR A 2 -15.05 -1.73 -11.63
N ASP A 3 -15.85 -0.76 -11.15
CA ASP A 3 -15.38 0.31 -10.24
C ASP A 3 -15.85 0.12 -8.79
N THR A 4 -16.35 -1.07 -8.44
CA THR A 4 -17.00 -1.30 -7.15
C THR A 4 -16.03 -1.22 -5.97
N LEU A 5 -14.78 -1.67 -6.12
CA LEU A 5 -13.79 -1.60 -5.04
C LEU A 5 -13.36 -0.16 -4.80
N THR A 6 -12.90 0.53 -5.83
CA THR A 6 -12.46 1.93 -5.71
C THR A 6 -13.60 2.81 -5.19
N THR A 7 -14.82 2.66 -5.69
CA THR A 7 -15.97 3.45 -5.22
C THR A 7 -16.28 3.19 -3.75
N ALA A 8 -16.27 1.92 -3.31
CA ALA A 8 -16.58 1.58 -1.92
C ALA A 8 -15.52 2.11 -0.94
N LEU A 9 -14.23 1.92 -1.26
CA LEU A 9 -13.14 2.24 -0.33
C LEU A 9 -12.76 3.73 -0.34
N THR A 10 -13.18 4.48 -1.35
CA THR A 10 -12.96 5.95 -1.43
C THR A 10 -14.17 6.75 -0.95
N ALA A 11 -15.27 6.09 -0.58
CA ALA A 11 -16.45 6.74 -0.01
C ALA A 11 -16.05 7.58 1.22
N PRO A 12 -16.55 8.82 1.38
CA PRO A 12 -16.12 9.74 2.44
C PRO A 12 -16.19 9.17 3.86
N GLU A 13 -17.15 8.27 4.11
CA GLU A 13 -17.38 7.61 5.38
C GLU A 13 -16.48 6.37 5.61
N VAL A 14 -15.93 5.77 4.54
CA VAL A 14 -15.08 4.56 4.60
C VAL A 14 -13.60 4.93 4.55
N ARG A 15 -13.24 5.88 3.67
CA ARG A 15 -11.86 6.27 3.37
C ARG A 15 -11.01 6.58 4.61
N PRO A 16 -11.48 7.33 5.63
CA PRO A 16 -10.68 7.58 6.82
C PRO A 16 -10.29 6.31 7.58
N ALA A 17 -11.18 5.32 7.64
CA ALA A 17 -10.93 4.05 8.31
C ALA A 17 -9.95 3.17 7.50
N VAL A 18 -10.10 3.13 6.18
CA VAL A 18 -9.16 2.45 5.27
C VAL A 18 -7.74 3.04 5.43
N VAL A 19 -7.61 4.37 5.39
CA VAL A 19 -6.32 5.05 5.55
C VAL A 19 -5.71 4.76 6.91
N ALA A 20 -6.51 4.74 7.98
CA ALA A 20 -6.03 4.43 9.33
C ALA A 20 -5.51 3.00 9.45
N ASP A 21 -6.25 2.02 8.90
CA ASP A 21 -5.85 0.61 8.93
C ASP A 21 -4.58 0.37 8.10
N ILE A 22 -4.46 0.97 6.91
CA ILE A 22 -3.24 0.88 6.09
C ILE A 22 -2.07 1.56 6.79
N ALA A 23 -2.28 2.68 7.50
CA ALA A 23 -1.21 3.33 8.26
C ALA A 23 -0.71 2.44 9.41
N ALA A 24 -1.61 1.74 10.09
CA ALA A 24 -1.25 0.77 11.12
C ALA A 24 -0.50 -0.44 10.54
N LEU A 25 -0.86 -0.89 9.34
CA LEU A 25 -0.12 -1.92 8.62
C LEU A 25 1.32 -1.46 8.31
N VAL A 26 1.49 -0.26 7.76
CA VAL A 26 2.83 0.30 7.50
C VAL A 26 3.65 0.42 8.78
N ASP A 27 3.04 0.84 9.89
CA ASP A 27 3.68 0.86 11.20
C ASP A 27 4.21 -0.53 11.62
N SER A 28 3.41 -1.57 11.40
CA SER A 28 3.77 -2.96 11.69
C SER A 28 4.93 -3.43 10.82
N GLU A 29 4.84 -3.24 9.50
CA GLU A 29 5.86 -3.67 8.54
C GLU A 29 7.21 -3.00 8.82
N VAL A 30 7.22 -1.68 9.05
CA VAL A 30 8.45 -0.95 9.39
C VAL A 30 9.03 -1.43 10.72
N SER A 31 8.18 -1.68 11.72
CA SER A 31 8.61 -2.19 13.03
C SER A 31 9.18 -3.60 12.96
N GLY A 32 8.72 -4.41 12.00
CA GLY A 32 9.21 -5.76 11.73
C GLY A 32 10.57 -5.83 11.02
N LEU A 33 11.07 -4.73 10.45
CA LEU A 33 12.32 -4.75 9.66
C LEU A 33 13.55 -5.14 10.50
N GLY A 34 14.31 -6.13 10.03
CA GLY A 34 15.58 -6.56 10.64
C GLY A 34 16.83 -5.97 9.96
N GLY A 35 18.00 -6.17 10.58
CA GLY A 35 19.31 -5.81 10.02
C GLY A 35 19.65 -4.31 10.04
N ILE A 36 20.84 -3.97 9.55
CA ILE A 36 21.39 -2.59 9.59
C ILE A 36 20.52 -1.61 8.78
N SER A 37 20.06 -2.02 7.58
CA SER A 37 19.14 -1.20 6.78
C SER A 37 17.77 -1.03 7.47
N GLY A 38 17.28 -2.07 8.17
CA GLY A 38 16.06 -1.99 8.98
C GLY A 38 16.15 -0.94 10.10
N ILE A 39 17.29 -0.83 10.78
CA ILE A 39 17.53 0.19 11.81
C ILE A 39 17.43 1.60 11.21
N ALA A 40 18.08 1.83 10.06
CA ALA A 40 18.05 3.13 9.39
C ALA A 40 16.63 3.55 8.97
N ILE A 41 15.86 2.62 8.39
CA ILE A 41 14.46 2.88 7.98
C ILE A 41 13.58 3.20 9.18
N LYS A 42 13.65 2.38 10.24
CA LYS A 42 12.90 2.60 11.48
C LYS A 42 13.22 3.98 12.06
N GLY A 43 14.49 4.37 12.08
CA GLY A 43 14.92 5.68 12.55
C GLY A 43 14.35 6.84 11.72
N ALA A 44 14.44 6.76 10.40
CA ALA A 44 13.89 7.77 9.49
C ALA A 44 12.36 7.86 9.63
N TYR A 45 11.67 6.72 9.70
CA TYR A 45 10.23 6.64 9.87
C TYR A 45 9.76 7.23 11.21
N ALA A 46 10.45 6.89 12.31
CA ALA A 46 10.16 7.45 13.62
C ALA A 46 10.39 8.98 13.65
N ALA A 47 11.46 9.47 13.01
CA ALA A 47 11.72 10.90 12.89
C ALA A 47 10.63 11.64 12.10
N ALA A 48 10.14 11.05 10.99
CA ALA A 48 9.02 11.59 10.23
C ALA A 48 7.74 11.67 11.08
N LYS A 49 7.38 10.59 11.80
CA LYS A 49 6.22 10.59 12.71
C LYS A 49 6.34 11.61 13.84
N LYS A 50 7.55 11.81 14.39
CA LYS A 50 7.80 12.83 15.43
C LYS A 50 7.60 14.25 14.90
N ARG A 51 7.97 14.51 13.64
CA ARG A 51 7.76 15.82 13.00
C ARG A 51 6.27 16.07 12.71
N SER A 52 5.55 15.04 12.26
CA SER A 52 4.12 15.11 11.99
C SER A 52 3.51 13.73 12.18
N SER A 53 2.65 13.60 13.19
CA SER A 53 1.95 12.34 13.50
C SER A 53 1.02 11.87 12.38
N THR A 54 0.63 12.79 11.49
CA THR A 54 -0.27 12.53 10.34
C THR A 54 0.47 12.38 9.02
N ALA A 55 1.82 12.46 8.99
CA ALA A 55 2.57 12.39 7.72
C ALA A 55 2.30 11.10 6.95
N VAL A 56 2.27 9.97 7.65
CA VAL A 56 2.05 8.64 7.06
C VAL A 56 0.63 8.51 6.52
N SER A 57 -0.38 8.80 7.36
CA SER A 57 -1.78 8.74 6.95
C SER A 57 -2.08 9.67 5.79
N ARG A 58 -1.51 10.88 5.75
CA ARG A 58 -1.67 11.80 4.59
C ARG A 58 -1.03 11.26 3.32
N GLY A 59 0.14 10.63 3.42
CA GLY A 59 0.80 10.00 2.28
C GLY A 59 -0.02 8.83 1.74
N ILE A 60 -0.56 7.99 2.62
CA ILE A 60 -1.45 6.89 2.23
C ILE A 60 -2.73 7.45 1.59
N ASP A 61 -3.34 8.45 2.20
CA ASP A 61 -4.55 9.07 1.69
C ASP A 61 -4.35 9.64 0.27
N SER A 62 -3.21 10.28 0.00
CA SER A 62 -2.90 10.81 -1.34
C SER A 62 -2.65 9.73 -2.39
N GLU A 63 -2.24 8.54 -1.99
CA GLU A 63 -1.90 7.44 -2.90
C GLU A 63 -3.00 6.36 -2.96
N LEU A 64 -4.03 6.45 -2.11
CA LEU A 64 -5.05 5.41 -1.97
C LEU A 64 -5.73 5.08 -3.30
N ASP A 65 -6.13 6.10 -4.06
CA ASP A 65 -6.80 5.90 -5.35
C ASP A 65 -5.90 5.16 -6.35
N THR A 66 -4.59 5.42 -6.30
CA THR A 66 -3.58 4.74 -7.13
C THR A 66 -3.46 3.27 -6.73
N ILE A 67 -3.36 2.99 -5.43
CA ILE A 67 -3.28 1.63 -4.90
C ILE A 67 -4.53 0.84 -5.28
N LEU A 68 -5.72 1.41 -5.08
CA LEU A 68 -6.99 0.77 -5.41
C LEU A 68 -7.14 0.52 -6.90
N GLY A 69 -6.67 1.45 -7.75
CA GLY A 69 -6.63 1.26 -9.19
C GLY A 69 -5.80 0.03 -9.62
N VAL A 70 -4.66 -0.21 -8.96
CA VAL A 70 -3.85 -1.43 -9.19
C VAL A 70 -4.55 -2.66 -8.63
N LEU A 71 -5.18 -2.57 -7.45
CA LEU A 71 -5.82 -3.72 -6.81
C LEU A 71 -7.14 -4.15 -7.48
N GLN A 72 -7.84 -3.25 -8.16
CA GLN A 72 -9.14 -3.53 -8.80
C GLN A 72 -9.14 -4.78 -9.70
N PRO A 73 -8.22 -4.95 -10.69
CA PRO A 73 -8.20 -6.16 -11.51
C PRO A 73 -7.90 -7.44 -10.71
N HIS A 74 -7.08 -7.34 -9.66
CA HIS A 74 -6.80 -8.47 -8.77
C HIS A 74 -8.01 -8.84 -7.91
N TRP A 75 -8.74 -7.84 -7.43
CA TRP A 75 -9.98 -8.01 -6.71
C TRP A 75 -11.05 -8.68 -7.58
N ASP A 76 -11.23 -8.23 -8.81
CA ASP A 76 -12.18 -8.81 -9.74
C ASP A 76 -11.83 -10.28 -10.05
N ALA A 77 -10.54 -10.58 -10.26
CA ALA A 77 -10.06 -11.95 -10.44
C ALA A 77 -10.28 -12.84 -9.21
N TYR A 78 -10.00 -12.33 -8.01
CA TYR A 78 -10.28 -13.01 -6.74
C TYR A 78 -11.78 -13.31 -6.59
N ARG A 79 -12.64 -12.32 -6.84
CA ARG A 79 -14.10 -12.47 -6.73
C ARG A 79 -14.67 -13.46 -7.74
N ALA A 80 -14.09 -13.56 -8.93
CA ALA A 80 -14.53 -14.48 -9.97
C ALA A 80 -14.10 -15.94 -9.70
N ASN A 81 -12.88 -16.14 -9.18
CA ASN A 81 -12.30 -17.48 -9.02
C ASN A 81 -12.45 -18.05 -7.60
N GLY A 82 -12.81 -17.20 -6.63
CA GLY A 82 -12.82 -17.55 -5.22
C GLY A 82 -11.41 -17.68 -4.63
N GLY A 83 -11.35 -17.96 -3.34
CA GLY A 83 -10.11 -18.09 -2.58
C GLY A 83 -10.40 -18.08 -1.08
N ALA A 84 -9.37 -18.29 -0.26
CA ALA A 84 -9.52 -18.25 1.19
C ALA A 84 -9.74 -16.81 1.71
N SER A 85 -8.98 -15.85 1.19
CA SER A 85 -9.13 -14.41 1.40
C SER A 85 -8.40 -13.66 0.29
N PHE A 86 -8.69 -12.37 0.13
CA PHE A 86 -7.95 -11.50 -0.77
C PHE A 86 -6.51 -11.28 -0.29
N GLY A 87 -6.26 -11.27 1.02
CA GLY A 87 -4.90 -11.29 1.58
C GLY A 87 -4.09 -12.51 1.11
N ALA A 88 -4.67 -13.70 1.17
CA ALA A 88 -4.04 -14.92 0.67
C ALA A 88 -3.82 -14.87 -0.85
N TYR A 89 -4.76 -14.28 -1.60
CA TYR A 89 -4.60 -14.04 -3.03
C TYR A 89 -3.40 -13.14 -3.31
N LEU A 90 -3.29 -11.98 -2.65
CA LEU A 90 -2.16 -11.06 -2.86
C LEU A 90 -0.82 -11.65 -2.42
N GLN A 91 -0.80 -12.48 -1.38
CA GLN A 91 0.41 -13.22 -0.97
C GLN A 91 0.93 -14.14 -2.09
N ALA A 92 0.03 -14.77 -2.84
CA ALA A 92 0.37 -15.64 -3.96
C ALA A 92 0.74 -14.85 -5.25
N HIS A 93 0.49 -13.54 -5.26
CA HIS A 93 0.72 -12.64 -6.39
C HIS A 93 1.60 -11.46 -5.96
N ASP A 94 2.82 -11.76 -5.48
CA ASP A 94 3.75 -10.75 -4.97
C ASP A 94 4.16 -9.69 -6.02
N GLY A 95 4.02 -10.00 -7.31
CA GLY A 95 4.18 -9.07 -8.44
C GLY A 95 3.27 -7.84 -8.38
N VAL A 96 2.16 -7.88 -7.62
CA VAL A 96 1.31 -6.70 -7.36
C VAL A 96 2.11 -5.56 -6.71
N ALA A 97 3.13 -5.86 -5.90
CA ALA A 97 4.00 -4.84 -5.34
C ALA A 97 4.79 -4.09 -6.43
N ASP A 98 5.22 -4.79 -7.47
CA ASP A 98 5.93 -4.20 -8.62
C ASP A 98 4.98 -3.36 -9.47
N GLU A 99 3.72 -3.76 -9.60
CA GLU A 99 2.68 -2.97 -10.29
C GLU A 99 2.40 -1.65 -9.56
N ILE A 100 2.23 -1.68 -8.24
CA ILE A 100 2.05 -0.48 -7.41
C ILE A 100 3.25 0.47 -7.58
N LEU A 101 4.47 -0.06 -7.48
CA LEU A 101 5.69 0.74 -7.66
C LEU A 101 5.81 1.32 -9.05
N SER A 102 5.48 0.55 -10.10
CA SER A 102 5.55 1.01 -11.48
C SER A 102 4.63 2.19 -11.74
N VAL A 103 3.41 2.18 -11.16
CA VAL A 103 2.49 3.32 -11.27
C VAL A 103 3.03 4.53 -10.51
N ALA A 104 3.59 4.33 -9.30
CA ALA A 104 4.22 5.41 -8.54
C ALA A 104 5.42 6.03 -9.28
N GLU A 105 6.27 5.20 -9.91
CA GLU A 105 7.39 5.66 -10.72
C GLU A 105 6.95 6.45 -11.95
N ALA A 106 5.90 6.00 -12.65
CA ALA A 106 5.33 6.72 -13.78
C ALA A 106 4.82 8.12 -13.36
N GLN A 107 4.17 8.21 -12.20
CA GLN A 107 3.75 9.50 -11.64
C GLN A 107 4.92 10.39 -11.22
N ALA A 108 5.94 9.82 -10.57
CA ALA A 108 7.14 10.55 -10.19
C ALA A 108 7.85 11.12 -11.42
N LYS A 109 7.98 10.32 -12.49
CA LYS A 109 8.55 10.74 -13.78
C LYS A 109 7.73 11.85 -14.43
N ALA A 110 6.40 11.74 -14.42
CA ALA A 110 5.52 12.79 -14.95
C ALA A 110 5.69 14.13 -14.21
N ARG A 111 6.13 14.10 -12.95
CA ARG A 111 6.41 15.26 -12.10
C ARG A 111 7.89 15.69 -12.10
N GLY A 112 8.76 15.04 -12.87
CA GLY A 112 10.20 15.32 -12.92
C GLY A 112 10.96 14.95 -11.64
N ALA A 113 10.45 13.99 -10.86
CA ALA A 113 10.99 13.56 -9.57
C ALA A 113 11.72 12.20 -9.64
N GLU A 114 12.01 11.67 -10.84
CA GLU A 114 12.52 10.29 -11.00
C GLU A 114 13.85 10.04 -10.26
N LYS A 115 14.73 11.04 -10.20
CA LYS A 115 16.05 10.93 -9.56
C LYS A 115 15.98 10.78 -8.04
N MET A 116 14.87 11.20 -7.42
CA MET A 116 14.66 11.08 -5.98
C MET A 116 14.13 9.69 -5.58
N TYR A 117 13.50 8.97 -6.51
CA TYR A 117 12.77 7.74 -6.21
C TYR A 117 13.63 6.48 -6.32
N GLY A 118 14.49 6.41 -7.36
CA GLY A 118 15.27 5.21 -7.71
C GLY A 118 16.02 4.52 -6.56
N PRO A 119 16.74 5.25 -5.68
CA PRO A 119 17.48 4.63 -4.57
C PRO A 119 16.61 3.92 -3.53
N PHE A 120 15.31 4.23 -3.47
CA PHE A 120 14.40 3.70 -2.47
C PHE A 120 13.49 2.58 -3.00
N ALA A 121 13.40 2.41 -4.32
CA ALA A 121 12.48 1.47 -4.97
C ALA A 121 12.65 0.02 -4.47
N GLY A 122 13.90 -0.49 -4.39
CA GLY A 122 14.14 -1.86 -3.92
C GLY A 122 13.74 -2.09 -2.46
N GLN A 123 13.85 -1.06 -1.62
CA GLN A 123 13.46 -1.14 -0.22
C GLN A 123 11.95 -0.98 -0.04
N ALA A 124 11.33 -0.10 -0.83
CA ALA A 124 9.89 0.04 -0.92
C ALA A 124 9.24 -1.27 -1.37
N ARG A 125 9.81 -1.96 -2.37
CA ARG A 125 9.35 -3.29 -2.82
C ARG A 125 9.34 -4.30 -1.68
N LYS A 126 10.45 -4.40 -0.94
CA LYS A 126 10.56 -5.37 0.17
C LYS A 126 9.48 -5.14 1.22
N ILE A 127 9.22 -3.88 1.57
CA ILE A 127 8.17 -3.52 2.53
C ILE A 127 6.79 -3.83 1.95
N LEU A 128 6.53 -3.46 0.69
CA LEU A 128 5.25 -3.71 0.03
C LEU A 128 4.91 -5.19 -0.07
N VAL A 129 5.86 -6.03 -0.48
CA VAL A 129 5.65 -7.49 -0.56
C VAL A 129 5.28 -8.07 0.81
N GLY A 130 5.92 -7.61 1.89
CA GLY A 130 5.55 -8.01 3.26
C GLY A 130 4.15 -7.52 3.65
N ALA A 131 3.76 -6.33 3.20
CA ALA A 131 2.48 -5.71 3.47
C ALA A 131 1.30 -6.32 2.69
N LEU A 132 1.55 -6.93 1.51
CA LEU A 132 0.49 -7.37 0.58
C LEU A 132 -0.61 -8.24 1.23
N PRO A 133 -0.30 -9.25 2.08
CA PRO A 133 -1.35 -10.04 2.72
C PRO A 133 -2.25 -9.19 3.62
N GLY A 134 -1.66 -8.37 4.49
CA GLY A 134 -2.41 -7.48 5.38
C GLY A 134 -3.17 -6.39 4.64
N LEU A 135 -2.62 -5.90 3.52
CA LEU A 135 -3.31 -4.96 2.64
C LEU A 135 -4.57 -5.60 2.04
N GLY A 136 -4.47 -6.85 1.60
CA GLY A 136 -5.62 -7.59 1.09
C GLY A 136 -6.70 -7.81 2.15
N ASP A 137 -6.31 -8.13 3.39
CA ASP A 137 -7.27 -8.29 4.50
C ASP A 137 -7.99 -6.98 4.84
N ILE A 138 -7.28 -5.84 4.81
CA ILE A 138 -7.89 -4.51 5.02
C ILE A 138 -8.86 -4.20 3.88
N VAL A 139 -8.45 -4.42 2.64
CA VAL A 139 -9.30 -4.16 1.47
C VAL A 139 -10.58 -5.00 1.53
N GLU A 140 -10.45 -6.29 1.82
CA GLU A 140 -11.60 -7.20 1.94
C GLU A 140 -12.53 -6.81 3.10
N LYS A 141 -11.97 -6.39 4.24
CA LYS A 141 -12.74 -5.88 5.39
C LYS A 141 -13.62 -4.68 5.04
N HIS A 142 -13.11 -3.74 4.24
CA HIS A 142 -13.80 -2.48 3.91
C HIS A 142 -14.60 -2.54 2.60
N ALA A 143 -14.44 -3.59 1.79
CA ALA A 143 -15.21 -3.83 0.58
C ALA A 143 -16.54 -4.58 0.82
N ALA A 144 -16.76 -5.07 2.04
CA ALA A 144 -17.89 -5.91 2.44
C ALA A 144 -19.18 -5.13 2.73
#